data_AF-A0A1B2IY32-F1
#
_entry.id   AF-A0A1B2IY32-F1
#
_cell.length_a   1.000
_cell.length_b   1.000
_cell.length_c   1.000
_cell.angle_alpha   90.00
_cell.angle_beta   90.00
_cell.angle_gamma   90.00
#
_symmetry.space_group_name_H-M   'P 1'
#
loop_
_entity.id
_entity.type
_entity.pdbx_description
1 polymer ?
#
loop_
_entity_poly.entity_id
_entity_poly.type
_entity_poly.pdbx_seq_one_letter_code
_entity_poly.pdbx_strand_id
1 'polypeptide(L)'
;MMTQPELASDEIISRLHLPTLRNLLNDLSLDYDQLESNVASQADLHKKGNNPPSYTNVRSLGEVIEDAYDGYVQTLYQDGTTDSDETKVVTAFRQQLNQDLNQFVLVKNTGRAYLADETAGKLSV
;
A
#
# COMPACT_ATOMS: atom_id res chain seq x y z
N MET A 1 30.38 -6.41 -4.20
CA MET A 1 29.37 -5.34 -4.15
C MET A 1 29.34 -4.84 -2.72
N MET A 2 29.55 -3.54 -2.47
CA MET A 2 29.31 -3.00 -1.14
C MET A 2 27.80 -2.84 -1.00
N THR A 3 27.17 -3.58 -0.10
CA THR A 3 25.78 -3.36 0.29
C THR A 3 25.68 -1.99 0.95
N GLN A 4 24.71 -1.18 0.52
CA GLN A 4 24.46 0.11 1.18
C GLN A 4 24.09 -0.10 2.66
N PRO A 5 24.46 0.81 3.57
CA PRO A 5 24.11 0.68 4.98
C PRO A 5 22.58 0.75 5.17
N GLU A 6 22.03 -0.04 6.09
CA GLU A 6 20.59 0.03 6.39
C GLU A 6 20.22 1.41 6.94
N LEU A 7 19.25 2.08 6.30
CA LEU A 7 18.72 3.39 6.70
C LEU A 7 17.20 3.28 6.89
N ALA A 8 16.64 4.13 7.73
CA ALA A 8 15.18 4.24 7.85
C ALA A 8 14.55 4.88 6.59
N SER A 9 13.30 4.57 6.28
CA SER A 9 12.58 5.08 5.10
C SER A 9 12.61 6.61 5.01
N ASP A 10 12.36 7.32 6.13
CA ASP A 10 12.43 8.78 6.20
C ASP A 10 13.82 9.34 5.86
N GLU A 11 14.88 8.65 6.29
CA GLU A 11 16.26 9.03 5.99
C GLU A 11 16.57 8.83 4.51
N ILE A 12 16.07 7.74 3.91
CA ILE A 12 16.20 7.45 2.48
C ILE A 12 15.46 8.50 1.65
N ILE A 13 14.20 8.79 2.01
CA ILE A 13 13.36 9.81 1.35
C ILE A 13 14.09 11.15 1.33
N SER A 14 14.63 11.57 2.48
CA SER A 14 15.40 12.81 2.59
C SER A 14 16.67 12.78 1.73
N ARG A 15 17.43 11.68 1.78
CA ARG A 15 18.71 11.52 1.07
C ARG A 15 18.56 11.46 -0.44
N LEU A 16 17.51 10.81 -0.93
CA LEU A 16 17.22 10.63 -2.35
C LEU A 16 16.30 11.73 -2.90
N HIS A 17 15.92 12.70 -2.07
CA HIS A 17 14.97 13.75 -2.43
C HIS A 17 13.66 13.20 -3.02
N LEU A 18 13.12 12.17 -2.37
CA LEU A 18 11.85 11.55 -2.77
C LEU A 18 10.68 12.31 -2.14
N PRO A 19 9.46 12.19 -2.70
CA PRO A 19 8.28 12.78 -2.07
C PRO A 19 8.04 12.15 -0.69
N THR A 20 7.64 12.98 0.27
CA THR A 20 7.16 12.49 1.56
C THR A 20 5.88 11.67 1.38
N LEU A 21 5.57 10.76 2.31
CA LEU A 21 4.32 10.00 2.28
C LEU A 21 3.10 10.91 2.09
N ARG A 22 3.05 12.04 2.81
CA ARG A 22 1.96 13.02 2.68
C ARG A 22 1.84 13.58 1.26
N ASN A 23 2.95 13.93 0.62
CA ASN A 23 2.92 14.46 -0.75
C ASN A 23 2.52 13.37 -1.75
N LEU A 24 3.05 12.16 -1.58
CA LEU A 24 2.70 11.00 -2.38
C LEU A 24 1.19 10.72 -2.35
N LEU A 25 0.58 10.69 -1.15
CA LEU A 25 -0.86 10.44 -1.00
C LEU A 25 -1.71 11.52 -1.69
N ASN A 26 -1.27 12.79 -1.64
CA ASN A 26 -1.93 13.86 -2.39
C ASN A 26 -1.82 13.65 -3.91
N ASP A 27 -0.68 13.21 -4.42
CA ASP A 27 -0.45 12.96 -5.85
C ASP A 27 -1.25 11.76 -6.36
N LEU A 28 -1.45 10.74 -5.52
CA LEU A 28 -2.35 9.61 -5.80
C LEU A 28 -3.83 10.02 -5.86
N SER A 29 -4.16 11.27 -5.51
CA SER A 29 -5.51 11.82 -5.58
C SER A 29 -6.54 11.01 -4.77
N LEU A 30 -6.09 10.43 -3.66
CA LEU A 30 -6.96 9.71 -2.72
C LEU A 30 -7.47 10.67 -1.65
N ASP A 31 -8.78 10.63 -1.40
CA ASP A 31 -9.35 11.35 -0.27
C ASP A 31 -9.17 10.57 1.05
N TYR A 32 -9.43 11.25 2.16
CA TYR A 32 -9.29 10.67 3.49
C TYR A 32 -10.18 9.45 3.70
N ASP A 33 -11.41 9.47 3.17
CA ASP A 33 -12.37 8.37 3.35
C ASP A 33 -11.92 7.11 2.59
N GLN A 34 -11.27 7.28 1.44
CA GLN A 34 -10.63 6.19 0.70
C GLN A 34 -9.44 5.61 1.48
N LEU A 35 -8.62 6.45 2.09
CA LEU A 35 -7.47 5.99 2.89
C LEU A 35 -7.90 5.19 4.13
N GLU A 36 -9.00 5.59 4.78
CA GLU A 36 -9.58 4.89 5.94
C GLU A 36 -10.40 3.65 5.56
N SER A 37 -10.56 3.37 4.26
CA SER A 37 -11.31 2.20 3.83
C SER A 37 -10.61 0.91 4.26
N ASN A 38 -11.38 -0.01 4.84
CA ASN A 38 -10.87 -1.30 5.27
C ASN A 38 -10.59 -2.19 4.06
N VAL A 39 -9.37 -2.73 4.01
CA VAL A 39 -8.91 -3.67 3.00
C VAL A 39 -8.32 -4.92 3.64
N ALA A 40 -8.35 -6.02 2.89
CA ALA A 40 -7.69 -7.26 3.28
C ALA A 40 -7.13 -7.97 2.05
N SER A 41 -6.08 -8.77 2.24
CA SER A 41 -5.58 -9.63 1.17
C SER A 41 -6.62 -10.71 0.85
N GLN A 42 -6.73 -11.08 -0.42
CA GLN A 42 -7.53 -12.23 -0.84
C GLN A 42 -7.10 -13.53 -0.14
N ALA A 43 -5.81 -13.64 0.20
CA ALA A 43 -5.27 -14.79 0.93
C ALA A 43 -5.74 -14.87 2.38
N ASP A 44 -6.21 -13.76 2.96
CA ASP A 44 -6.71 -13.70 4.34
C ASP A 44 -8.18 -14.10 4.48
N LEU A 45 -8.81 -14.57 3.40
CA LEU A 45 -10.16 -15.12 3.47
C LEU A 45 -10.15 -16.46 4.23
N HIS A 46 -10.76 -16.46 5.41
CA HIS A 46 -10.80 -17.62 6.28
C HIS A 46 -12.23 -18.15 6.47
N LYS A 47 -12.38 -19.48 6.52
CA LYS A 47 -13.63 -20.17 6.91
C LYS A 47 -13.33 -21.23 7.96
N LYS A 48 -13.85 -21.03 9.19
CA LYS A 48 -13.68 -21.98 10.30
C LYS A 48 -15.00 -22.61 10.72
N GLY A 49 -15.11 -23.93 10.57
CA GLY A 49 -16.31 -24.67 10.99
C GLY A 49 -17.58 -24.15 10.34
N ASN A 50 -18.61 -23.86 11.14
CA ASN A 50 -19.90 -23.36 10.68
C ASN A 50 -19.98 -21.83 10.60
N ASN A 51 -18.89 -21.10 10.88
CA ASN A 51 -18.90 -19.65 10.74
C ASN A 51 -18.94 -19.23 9.27
N PRO A 52 -19.60 -18.11 8.94
CA PRO A 52 -19.49 -17.50 7.61
C PRO A 52 -18.02 -17.24 7.26
N PRO A 53 -17.63 -17.37 5.98
CA PRO A 53 -16.32 -16.92 5.51
C PRO A 53 -16.10 -15.44 5.87
N SER A 54 -14.89 -15.09 6.31
CA SER A 54 -14.56 -13.72 6.69
C SER A 54 -13.09 -13.44 6.44
N TYR A 55 -12.78 -12.20 6.08
CA TYR A 55 -11.40 -11.75 6.01
C TYR A 55 -10.82 -11.54 7.41
N THR A 56 -9.59 -12.01 7.59
CA THR A 56 -8.76 -11.68 8.75
C THR A 56 -7.73 -10.61 8.38
N ASN A 57 -6.97 -10.11 9.36
CA ASN A 57 -5.86 -9.18 9.13
C ASN A 57 -6.25 -7.92 8.33
N VAL A 58 -7.41 -7.36 8.65
CA VAL A 58 -7.95 -6.16 8.00
C VAL A 58 -7.16 -4.93 8.43
N ARG A 59 -6.79 -4.10 7.45
CA ARG A 59 -6.03 -2.86 7.61
C ARG A 59 -6.69 -1.73 6.84
N SER A 60 -6.32 -0.50 7.11
CA SER A 60 -6.71 0.63 6.26
C SER A 60 -5.95 0.62 4.92
N LEU A 61 -6.54 1.18 3.87
CA LEU A 61 -5.85 1.37 2.60
C LEU A 61 -4.60 2.25 2.76
N GLY A 62 -4.67 3.27 3.62
CA GLY A 62 -3.55 4.14 3.95
C GLY A 62 -2.34 3.37 4.50
N GLU A 63 -2.56 2.48 5.47
CA GLU A 63 -1.48 1.62 6.02
C GLU A 63 -0.87 0.70 4.96
N VAL A 64 -1.67 0.18 4.02
CA VAL A 64 -1.15 -0.67 2.93
C VAL A 64 -0.27 0.15 1.97
N ILE A 65 -0.66 1.39 1.66
CA ILE A 65 0.11 2.28 0.78
C ILE A 65 1.40 2.73 1.46
N GLU A 66 1.35 3.04 2.76
CA GLU A 66 2.52 3.42 3.57
C GLU A 66 3.58 2.30 3.56
N ASP A 67 3.19 1.07 3.92
CA ASP A 67 4.09 -0.09 3.90
C ASP A 67 4.68 -0.34 2.50
N ALA A 68 3.85 -0.22 1.46
CA ALA A 68 4.29 -0.39 0.08
C ALA A 68 5.32 0.68 -0.32
N TYR A 69 5.11 1.93 0.09
CA TYR A 69 6.02 3.02 -0.21
C TYR A 69 7.35 2.86 0.54
N ASP A 70 7.31 2.47 1.82
CA ASP A 70 8.50 2.15 2.61
C ASP A 70 9.35 1.04 1.97
N GLY A 71 8.71 -0.04 1.52
CA GLY A 71 9.39 -1.12 0.80
C GLY A 71 9.96 -0.68 -0.55
N TYR A 72 9.25 0.21 -1.25
CA TYR A 72 9.69 0.77 -2.53
C TYR A 72 10.92 1.65 -2.38
N VAL A 73 10.93 2.60 -1.42
CA VAL A 73 12.09 3.48 -1.19
C VAL A 73 13.31 2.69 -0.74
N GLN A 74 13.12 1.64 0.06
CA GLN A 74 14.21 0.73 0.44
C GLN A 74 14.82 0.02 -0.77
N THR A 75 13.99 -0.45 -1.69
CA THR A 75 14.46 -1.11 -2.91
C THR A 75 15.26 -0.13 -3.77
N LEU A 76 14.75 1.09 -3.99
CA LEU A 76 15.47 2.14 -4.71
C LEU A 76 16.84 2.42 -4.12
N TYR A 77 16.90 2.50 -2.79
CA TYR A 77 18.13 2.73 -2.06
C TYR A 77 19.12 1.58 -2.23
N GLN A 78 18.68 0.34 -2.03
CA GLN A 78 19.53 -0.85 -2.16
C GLN A 78 20.07 -1.04 -3.59
N ASP A 79 19.25 -0.73 -4.60
CA ASP A 79 19.63 -0.81 -6.02
C ASP A 79 20.59 0.31 -6.44
N GLY A 80 20.81 1.31 -5.59
CA GLY A 80 21.64 2.47 -5.90
C GLY A 80 21.02 3.40 -6.94
N THR A 81 19.70 3.43 -7.01
CA THR A 81 18.98 4.35 -7.88
C THR A 81 19.19 5.79 -7.41
N THR A 82 19.59 6.65 -8.34
CA THR A 82 19.81 8.08 -8.10
C THR A 82 18.92 8.97 -8.97
N ASP A 83 17.91 8.38 -9.62
CA ASP A 83 16.97 9.13 -10.45
C ASP A 83 16.23 10.13 -9.56
N SER A 84 16.45 11.41 -9.84
CA SER A 84 16.03 12.56 -9.02
C SER A 84 14.71 13.14 -9.51
N ASP A 85 14.11 12.52 -10.53
CA ASP A 85 12.82 12.93 -11.07
C ASP A 85 11.68 12.32 -10.23
N GLU A 86 11.20 13.10 -9.26
CA GLU A 86 10.07 12.74 -8.40
C GLU A 86 8.85 12.24 -9.19
N THR A 87 8.58 12.81 -10.38
CA THR A 87 7.41 12.43 -11.18
C THR A 87 7.53 11.00 -11.70
N LYS A 88 8.74 10.58 -12.10
CA LYS A 88 8.98 9.20 -12.54
C LYS A 88 8.88 8.22 -11.38
N VAL A 89 9.42 8.58 -10.22
CA VAL A 89 9.34 7.79 -8.99
C VAL A 89 7.88 7.56 -8.63
N VAL A 90 7.07 8.62 -8.55
CA VAL A 90 5.63 8.53 -8.25
C VAL A 90 4.89 7.70 -9.30
N THR A 91 5.20 7.88 -10.58
CA THR A 91 4.56 7.12 -11.66
C THR A 91 4.89 5.64 -11.58
N ALA A 92 6.15 5.29 -11.34
CA ALA A 92 6.60 3.91 -11.20
C ALA A 92 6.00 3.25 -9.96
N PHE A 93 6.02 3.95 -8.82
CA PHE A 93 5.36 3.50 -7.60
C PHE A 93 3.86 3.27 -7.82
N ARG A 94 3.14 4.22 -8.46
CA ARG A 94 1.71 4.08 -8.77
C ARG A 94 1.42 2.85 -9.62
N GLN A 95 2.28 2.53 -10.59
CA GLN A 95 2.13 1.33 -11.42
C GLN A 95 2.32 0.05 -10.60
N GLN A 96 3.34 0.01 -9.74
CA GLN A 96 3.60 -1.13 -8.86
C GLN A 96 2.48 -1.30 -7.83
N LEU A 97 2.08 -0.22 -7.16
CA LEU A 97 0.97 -0.21 -6.21
C LEU A 97 -0.33 -0.71 -6.83
N ASN A 98 -0.66 -0.28 -8.05
CA ASN A 98 -1.84 -0.79 -8.76
C ASN A 98 -1.77 -2.28 -9.10
N GLN A 99 -0.57 -2.84 -9.28
CA GLN A 99 -0.41 -4.29 -9.45
C GLN A 99 -0.67 -5.01 -8.12
N ASP A 100 -0.09 -4.50 -7.03
CA ASP A 100 -0.21 -5.07 -5.69
C ASP A 100 -1.64 -4.98 -5.15
N LEU A 101 -2.34 -3.86 -5.38
CA LEU A 101 -3.73 -3.65 -4.97
C LEU A 101 -4.70 -4.67 -5.58
N ASN A 102 -4.36 -5.33 -6.68
CA ASN A 102 -5.19 -6.44 -7.21
C ASN A 102 -5.25 -7.65 -6.28
N GLN A 103 -4.30 -7.78 -5.34
CA GLN A 103 -4.31 -8.83 -4.33
C GLN A 103 -5.23 -8.51 -3.15
N PHE A 104 -5.73 -7.28 -3.07
CA PHE A 104 -6.58 -6.80 -1.99
C PHE A 104 -8.03 -6.68 -2.42
N VAL A 105 -8.93 -6.70 -1.43
CA VAL A 105 -10.34 -6.38 -1.60
C VAL A 105 -10.77 -5.39 -0.53
N LEU A 106 -11.70 -4.52 -0.88
CA LEU A 106 -12.43 -3.70 0.10
C LEU A 106 -13.32 -4.61 0.93
N VAL A 107 -13.32 -4.39 2.24
CA VAL A 107 -14.12 -5.18 3.18
C VAL A 107 -14.98 -4.29 4.06
N LYS A 108 -16.19 -4.76 4.39
CA LYS A 108 -17.12 -4.12 5.30
C LYS A 108 -17.21 -4.90 6.60
N ASN A 109 -17.16 -4.19 7.72
CA ASN A 109 -17.46 -4.75 9.02
C ASN A 109 -18.98 -4.89 9.18
N THR A 110 -19.47 -6.12 9.33
CA THR A 110 -20.89 -6.44 9.53
C THR A 110 -21.30 -6.55 11.00
N GLY A 111 -20.39 -6.21 11.92
CA GLY A 111 -20.51 -6.43 13.37
C GLY A 111 -20.21 -7.86 13.82
N ARG A 112 -20.11 -8.82 12.88
CA ARG A 112 -19.79 -10.23 13.15
C ARG A 112 -18.59 -10.75 12.37
N ALA A 113 -18.29 -10.12 11.24
CA ALA A 113 -17.25 -10.51 10.30
C ALA A 113 -16.89 -9.35 9.39
N TYR A 114 -15.70 -9.41 8.80
CA TYR A 114 -15.33 -8.60 7.65
C TYR A 114 -15.60 -9.38 6.37
N LEU A 115 -16.47 -8.83 5.51
CA LEU A 115 -16.87 -9.42 4.24
C LEU A 115 -16.45 -8.52 3.09
N ALA A 116 -16.14 -9.10 1.94
CA ALA A 116 -15.87 -8.33 0.74
C ALA A 116 -17.05 -7.41 0.41
N ASP A 117 -16.76 -6.17 0.03
CA ASP A 117 -17.76 -5.29 -0.52
C ASP A 117 -17.99 -5.60 -2.00
N GLU A 118 -19.00 -6.41 -2.30
CA GLU A 118 -19.35 -6.80 -3.68
C GLU A 118 -19.78 -5.61 -4.57
N THR A 119 -20.12 -4.47 -3.96
CA THR A 119 -20.47 -3.24 -4.69
C THR A 119 -19.26 -2.34 -4.96
N ALA A 120 -18.12 -2.63 -4.34
CA ALA A 120 -16.91 -1.87 -4.55
C ALA A 120 -16.27 -2.23 -5.89
N GLY A 121 -15.77 -1.22 -6.60
CA GLY A 121 -14.90 -1.42 -7.75
C GLY A 121 -13.56 -2.04 -7.33
N LYS A 122 -12.74 -2.40 -8.32
CA LYS A 122 -11.36 -2.78 -8.05
C LYS A 122 -10.62 -1.62 -7.38
N LEU A 123 -9.79 -1.94 -6.39
CA LEU A 123 -8.87 -0.99 -5.80
C LEU A 123 -7.84 -0.56 -6.84
N SER A 124 -7.75 0.75 -7.05
CA SER A 124 -6.74 1.36 -7.91
C SER A 124 -6.52 2.80 -7.48
N VAL A 125 -5.30 3.28 -7.68
CA VAL A 125 -4.86 4.64 -7.38
C VAL A 125 -4.45 5.36 -8.65
#